data_AF-A0A0N1H6N5-F1
#
_entry.id   AF-A0A0N1H6N5-F1
#
_cell.length_a   1.000
_cell.length_b   1.000
_cell.length_c   1.000
_cell.angle_alpha   90.00
_cell.angle_beta   90.00
_cell.angle_gamma   90.00
#
_symmetry.space_group_name_H-M   'P 1'
#
loop_
_entity.id
_entity.type
_entity.pdbx_description
1 polymer ?
#
loop_
_entity_poly.entity_id
_entity_poly.type
_entity_poly.pdbx_seq_one_letter_code
_entity_poly.pdbx_strand_id
1 'polypeptide(L)'
;MTSILFSPAPYVSLQLTSSGKSTSPTRTETHISVVDKHHPKTKLTSPFPTHSYGTLLGSSLFQSFIGGVIAFRVLPRPQFATLQQATFPVFFGMQSVLPILLALTLPTERTAISTIPPSISGCLDPINRWTVLAPLATNWIVAVVNLLYLGPATTKVMRERKHQETRDGKKSYDQGPHSPEMERLNRKFGALHGASAGINLVGIAAIVYYGFYLGARMI
;
A
#
# COMPACT_ATOMS: atom_id res chain seq x y z
N MET A 1 24.11 -21.69 40.68
CA MET A 1 24.29 -20.79 41.85
C MET A 1 25.49 -19.93 41.50
N THR A 2 25.44 -18.61 41.28
CA THR A 2 24.61 -17.56 41.88
C THR A 2 24.71 -16.32 40.96
N SER A 3 23.58 -15.67 40.69
CA SER A 3 23.46 -14.38 40.02
C SER A 3 23.49 -13.27 41.07
N ILE A 4 24.26 -12.19 40.91
CA ILE A 4 24.02 -10.92 41.62
C ILE A 4 24.30 -9.73 40.68
N LEU A 5 23.20 -9.08 40.27
CA LEU A 5 23.13 -7.74 39.71
C LEU A 5 23.19 -6.72 40.85
N PHE A 6 23.99 -5.66 40.70
CA PHE A 6 23.91 -4.46 41.54
C PHE A 6 23.16 -3.36 40.77
N SER A 7 22.08 -2.86 41.37
CA SER A 7 21.38 -1.63 41.00
C SER A 7 21.46 -0.67 42.18
N PRO A 8 21.73 0.64 41.99
CA PRO A 8 21.81 1.59 43.09
C PRO A 8 20.41 2.07 43.53
N ALA A 9 20.20 2.13 44.85
CA ALA A 9 18.99 2.60 45.49
C ALA A 9 18.86 4.14 45.41
N PRO A 10 17.63 4.69 45.32
CA PRO A 10 17.42 6.13 45.39
C PRO A 10 17.34 6.62 46.85
N TYR A 11 17.90 7.81 47.07
CA TYR A 11 17.84 8.58 48.30
C TYR A 11 16.39 8.82 48.75
N VAL A 12 16.08 8.45 50.00
CA VAL A 12 14.87 8.86 50.73
C VAL A 12 15.25 10.04 51.62
N SER A 13 14.68 11.22 51.35
CA SER A 13 14.78 12.36 52.28
C SER A 13 13.62 12.29 53.28
N LEU A 14 13.95 12.05 54.56
CA LEU A 14 13.05 12.13 55.70
C LEU A 14 12.73 13.59 56.03
N GLN A 15 11.45 13.96 56.07
CA GLN A 15 11.01 15.08 56.91
C GLN A 15 10.03 14.56 57.97
N LEU A 16 10.41 14.73 59.24
CA LEU A 16 9.54 14.49 60.40
C LEU A 16 8.46 15.57 60.46
N THR A 17 7.20 15.16 60.65
CA THR A 17 6.10 16.05 61.02
C THR A 17 5.84 15.96 62.53
N SER A 18 5.79 17.13 63.18
CA SER A 18 5.32 17.30 64.56
C SER A 18 3.78 17.23 64.60
N SER A 19 3.26 16.48 65.56
CA SER A 19 1.83 16.33 65.87
C SER A 19 1.25 17.57 66.55
N GLY A 20 0.07 18.00 66.11
CA GLY A 20 -0.75 19.04 66.74
C GLY A 20 -2.23 18.79 66.44
N LYS A 21 -2.95 18.37 67.46
CA LYS A 21 -4.33 17.85 67.48
C LYS A 21 -5.37 18.98 67.36
N SER A 22 -6.41 18.86 66.52
CA SER A 22 -7.80 19.26 66.83
C SER A 22 -8.82 18.95 65.70
N THR A 23 -9.87 18.21 66.08
CA THR A 23 -11.28 18.20 65.60
C THR A 23 -11.62 17.89 64.12
N SER A 24 -12.32 16.77 63.91
CA SER A 24 -13.00 16.34 62.66
C SER A 24 -14.00 17.38 62.12
N PRO A 25 -14.20 17.45 60.79
CA PRO A 25 -15.25 16.63 60.17
C PRO A 25 -14.80 15.92 58.88
N THR A 26 -15.43 14.77 58.65
CA THR A 26 -15.53 13.94 57.44
C THR A 26 -14.91 14.53 56.16
N ARG A 27 -13.76 14.01 55.73
CA ARG A 27 -13.13 14.34 54.44
C ARG A 27 -13.05 13.08 53.58
N THR A 28 -13.76 13.12 52.45
CA THR A 28 -13.74 12.17 51.35
C THR A 28 -12.31 11.74 51.02
N GLU A 29 -11.98 10.46 51.26
CA GLU A 29 -10.72 9.87 50.81
C GLU A 29 -10.70 9.90 49.28
N THR A 30 -9.94 10.84 48.71
CA THR A 30 -9.64 10.80 47.28
C THR A 30 -8.51 9.79 47.12
N HIS A 31 -8.89 8.54 46.87
CA HIS A 31 -7.99 7.47 46.49
C HIS A 31 -7.33 7.85 45.16
N ILE A 32 -6.14 8.47 45.20
CA ILE A 32 -5.34 8.69 43.99
C ILE A 32 -4.72 7.34 43.63
N SER A 33 -5.46 6.57 42.84
CA SER A 33 -4.91 5.45 42.10
C SER A 33 -3.89 5.99 41.11
N VAL A 34 -2.61 5.75 41.39
CA VAL A 34 -1.55 5.87 40.39
C VAL A 34 -1.86 4.81 39.33
N VAL A 35 -2.61 5.21 38.30
CA VAL A 35 -2.83 4.40 37.11
C VAL A 35 -1.49 4.31 36.42
N ASP A 36 -0.80 3.18 36.63
CA ASP A 36 0.30 2.75 35.80
C ASP A 36 -0.22 2.64 34.36
N LYS A 37 -0.01 3.70 33.56
CA LYS A 37 -0.34 3.71 32.14
C LYS A 37 0.70 2.88 31.41
N HIS A 38 0.64 1.56 31.58
CA HIS A 38 1.08 0.64 30.56
C HIS A 38 0.24 0.93 29.31
N HIS A 39 0.74 1.79 28.43
CA HIS A 39 0.19 2.00 27.10
C HIS A 39 0.33 0.67 26.35
N PRO A 40 -0.76 -0.08 26.10
CA PRO A 40 -0.62 -1.26 25.27
C PRO A 40 -0.24 -0.74 23.88
N LYS A 41 0.95 -1.13 23.39
CA LYS A 41 1.22 -1.11 21.95
C LYS A 41 0.08 -1.91 21.34
N THR A 42 -0.88 -1.24 20.71
CA THR A 42 -1.99 -1.92 20.06
C THR A 42 -1.40 -2.69 18.91
N LYS A 43 -1.09 -3.97 19.16
CA LYS A 43 -0.67 -4.90 18.11
C LYS A 43 -1.74 -4.81 17.04
N LEU A 44 -1.30 -4.56 15.81
CA LEU A 44 -2.15 -4.61 14.64
C LEU A 44 -2.61 -6.07 14.42
N THR A 45 -3.61 -6.52 15.19
CA THR A 45 -4.09 -7.92 15.18
C THR A 45 -5.33 -8.11 14.33
N SER A 46 -5.87 -7.06 13.70
CA SER A 46 -7.00 -7.24 12.79
C SER A 46 -6.51 -7.98 11.54
N PRO A 47 -7.09 -9.15 11.19
CA PRO A 47 -6.66 -9.91 10.03
C PRO A 47 -6.94 -9.16 8.72
N PHE A 48 -7.98 -8.33 8.66
CA PHE A 48 -8.48 -7.76 7.40
C PHE A 48 -7.49 -6.84 6.66
N PRO A 49 -6.85 -5.84 7.27
CA PRO A 49 -5.86 -4.99 6.59
C PRO A 49 -4.67 -5.78 6.06
N THR A 50 -4.22 -6.78 6.82
CA THR A 50 -3.09 -7.64 6.48
C THR A 50 -3.37 -8.48 5.24
N HIS A 51 -4.54 -9.10 5.16
CA HIS A 51 -4.93 -9.91 3.99
C HIS A 51 -5.16 -9.05 2.76
N SER A 52 -5.81 -7.89 2.90
CA SER A 52 -5.98 -6.93 1.80
C SER A 52 -4.64 -6.43 1.26
N TYR A 53 -3.70 -6.11 2.16
CA TYR A 53 -2.36 -5.65 1.78
C TYR A 53 -1.55 -6.76 1.11
N GLY A 54 -1.56 -7.96 1.69
CA GLY A 54 -0.89 -9.13 1.11
C GLY A 54 -1.44 -9.48 -0.27
N THR A 55 -2.76 -9.37 -0.46
CA THR A 55 -3.41 -9.59 -1.76
C THR A 55 -3.01 -8.52 -2.77
N LEU A 56 -3.02 -7.25 -2.37
CA LEU A 56 -2.63 -6.12 -3.23
C LEU A 56 -1.17 -6.24 -3.68
N LEU A 57 -0.24 -6.40 -2.73
CA LEU A 57 1.19 -6.52 -3.05
C LEU A 57 1.47 -7.80 -3.82
N GLY A 58 0.97 -8.94 -3.33
CA GLY A 58 1.22 -10.26 -3.93
C GLY A 58 0.74 -10.34 -5.37
N SER A 59 -0.51 -9.92 -5.64
CA SER A 59 -1.04 -9.90 -7.01
C SER A 59 -0.27 -8.93 -7.91
N SER A 60 0.12 -7.76 -7.40
CA SER A 60 0.89 -6.76 -8.15
C SER A 60 2.27 -7.27 -8.56
N LEU A 61 3.01 -7.88 -7.63
CA LEU A 61 4.32 -8.46 -7.90
C LEU A 61 4.22 -9.66 -8.83
N PHE A 62 3.28 -10.58 -8.55
CA PHE A 62 3.11 -11.77 -9.36
C PHE A 62 2.75 -11.41 -10.80
N GLN A 63 1.73 -10.60 -11.03
CA GLN A 63 1.30 -10.27 -12.40
C GLN A 63 2.38 -9.49 -13.17
N SER A 64 3.04 -8.52 -12.52
CA SER A 64 3.99 -7.63 -13.22
C SER A 64 5.33 -8.29 -13.53
N PHE A 65 5.82 -9.16 -12.64
CA PHE A 65 7.19 -9.69 -12.74
C PHE A 65 7.26 -11.20 -13.01
N ILE A 66 6.20 -11.95 -12.71
CA ILE A 66 6.19 -13.42 -12.83
C ILE A 66 5.20 -13.85 -13.91
N GLY A 67 3.90 -13.74 -13.65
CA GLY A 67 2.82 -14.19 -14.52
C GLY A 67 2.87 -13.56 -15.91
N GLY A 68 2.96 -12.23 -15.98
CA GLY A 68 3.04 -11.51 -17.26
C GLY A 68 4.31 -11.85 -18.06
N VAL A 69 5.44 -12.04 -17.37
CA VAL A 69 6.73 -12.36 -18.00
C VAL A 69 6.74 -13.80 -18.54
N ILE A 70 6.24 -14.77 -17.75
CA ILE A 70 6.09 -16.16 -18.20
C ILE A 70 5.16 -16.21 -19.41
N ALA A 71 4.00 -15.56 -19.33
CA ALA A 71 3.03 -15.52 -20.43
C ALA A 71 3.63 -14.92 -21.70
N PHE A 72 4.40 -13.83 -21.60
CA PHE A 72 5.06 -13.21 -22.75
C PHE A 72 6.08 -14.14 -23.42
N ARG A 73 6.78 -14.96 -22.64
CA ARG A 73 7.81 -15.89 -23.16
C ARG A 73 7.24 -17.15 -23.79
N VAL A 74 6.11 -17.63 -23.26
CA VAL A 74 5.55 -18.93 -23.65
C VAL A 74 4.46 -18.80 -24.72
N LEU A 75 3.66 -17.74 -24.68
CA LEU A 75 2.53 -17.59 -25.60
C LEU A 75 2.93 -16.90 -26.90
N PRO A 76 2.42 -17.36 -28.05
CA PRO A 76 2.37 -16.56 -29.27
C PRO A 76 1.81 -15.15 -29.00
N ARG A 77 2.42 -14.12 -29.58
CA ARG A 77 2.06 -12.71 -29.34
C ARG A 77 0.55 -12.41 -29.42
N PRO A 78 -0.24 -12.96 -30.37
CA PRO A 78 -1.69 -12.76 -30.39
C PRO A 78 -2.40 -13.36 -29.18
N GLN A 79 -1.98 -14.53 -28.69
CA GLN A 79 -2.57 -15.17 -27.52
C GLN A 79 -2.19 -14.42 -26.24
N PHE A 80 -0.94 -13.97 -26.11
CA PHE A 80 -0.50 -13.09 -25.03
C PHE A 80 -1.33 -11.80 -24.99
N ALA A 81 -1.55 -11.17 -26.15
CA ALA A 81 -2.38 -9.97 -26.27
C ALA A 81 -3.82 -10.21 -25.77
N THR A 82 -4.44 -11.33 -26.16
CA THR A 82 -5.78 -11.71 -25.69
C THR A 82 -5.80 -11.91 -24.17
N LEU A 83 -4.82 -12.63 -23.63
CA LEU A 83 -4.71 -12.86 -22.19
C LEU A 83 -4.61 -11.53 -21.43
N GLN A 84 -3.71 -10.63 -21.85
CA GLN A 84 -3.51 -9.34 -21.19
C GLN A 84 -4.76 -8.44 -21.25
N GLN A 85 -5.50 -8.45 -22.36
CA GLN A 85 -6.76 -7.70 -22.48
C GLN A 85 -7.83 -8.20 -21.50
N ALA A 86 -7.84 -9.50 -21.17
CA ALA A 86 -8.73 -10.05 -20.16
C ALA A 86 -8.21 -9.82 -18.73
N THR A 87 -6.88 -9.91 -18.52
CA THR A 87 -6.27 -9.80 -17.18
C THR A 87 -6.24 -8.35 -16.68
N PHE A 88 -5.87 -7.38 -17.52
CA PHE A 88 -5.63 -6.01 -17.06
C PHE A 88 -6.83 -5.30 -16.43
N PRO A 89 -8.07 -5.42 -16.93
CA PRO A 89 -9.23 -4.84 -16.26
C PRO A 89 -9.43 -5.37 -14.84
N VAL A 90 -9.26 -6.68 -14.64
CA VAL A 90 -9.36 -7.30 -13.32
C VAL A 90 -8.20 -6.86 -12.43
N PHE A 91 -6.98 -6.88 -12.97
CA PHE A 91 -5.77 -6.48 -12.26
C PHE A 91 -5.80 -5.03 -11.75
N PHE A 92 -6.06 -4.07 -12.64
CA PHE A 92 -6.16 -2.66 -12.25
C PHE A 92 -7.44 -2.36 -11.47
N GLY A 93 -8.50 -3.14 -11.66
CA GLY A 93 -9.70 -3.11 -10.81
C GLY A 93 -9.38 -3.47 -9.36
N MET A 94 -8.67 -4.58 -9.14
CA MET A 94 -8.20 -4.96 -7.80
C MET A 94 -7.28 -3.89 -7.19
N GLN A 95 -6.33 -3.36 -7.96
CA GLN A 95 -5.46 -2.26 -7.50
C GLN A 95 -6.21 -0.94 -7.26
N SER A 96 -7.41 -0.76 -7.81
CA SER A 96 -8.24 0.42 -7.52
C SER A 96 -9.10 0.24 -6.27
N VAL A 97 -9.47 -0.99 -5.93
CA VAL A 97 -10.35 -1.28 -4.78
C VAL A 97 -9.55 -1.55 -3.50
N LEU A 98 -8.49 -2.33 -3.57
CA LEU A 98 -7.75 -2.78 -2.38
C LEU A 98 -7.09 -1.63 -1.57
N PRO A 99 -6.52 -0.57 -2.18
CA PRO A 99 -6.03 0.58 -1.41
C PRO A 99 -7.14 1.30 -0.64
N ILE A 100 -8.36 1.37 -1.19
CA ILE A 100 -9.52 1.94 -0.50
C ILE A 100 -9.91 1.06 0.68
N LEU A 101 -9.95 -0.27 0.49
CA LEU A 101 -10.23 -1.21 1.58
C LEU A 101 -9.18 -1.10 2.69
N LEU A 102 -7.91 -0.92 2.35
CA LEU A 102 -6.84 -0.66 3.32
C LEU A 102 -7.08 0.64 4.09
N ALA A 103 -7.43 1.72 3.39
CA ALA A 103 -7.74 2.99 4.03
C ALA A 103 -8.97 2.90 4.95
N LEU A 104 -10.02 2.18 4.56
CA LEU A 104 -11.22 1.97 5.37
C LEU A 104 -10.98 1.09 6.59
N THR A 105 -10.12 0.09 6.46
CA THR A 105 -9.84 -0.89 7.52
C THR A 105 -8.63 -0.51 8.37
N LEU A 106 -8.00 0.65 8.13
CA LEU A 106 -6.92 1.17 8.95
C LEU A 106 -7.39 1.25 10.41
N PRO A 107 -6.70 0.61 11.36
CA PRO A 107 -7.13 0.63 12.75
C PRO A 107 -6.68 1.92 13.43
N THR A 108 -7.33 2.20 14.55
CA THR A 108 -6.91 3.26 15.48
C THR A 108 -5.47 3.03 15.90
N GLU A 109 -4.68 4.09 15.87
CA GLU A 109 -3.27 4.00 16.23
C GLU A 109 -3.00 4.82 17.47
N ARG A 110 -2.40 4.20 18.48
CA ARG A 110 -2.03 4.87 19.72
C ARG A 110 -0.52 4.99 19.77
N THR A 111 -0.02 6.20 19.65
CA THR A 111 1.38 6.54 19.89
C THR A 111 1.53 7.08 21.32
N ALA A 112 2.77 7.22 21.80
CA ALA A 112 3.04 7.79 23.13
C ALA A 112 2.51 9.24 23.29
N ILE A 113 2.24 9.93 22.18
CA ILE A 113 1.99 11.38 22.15
C ILE A 113 0.63 11.73 21.51
N SER A 114 0.01 10.80 20.78
CA SER A 114 -1.26 11.03 20.07
C SER A 114 -2.04 9.74 19.83
N THR A 115 -3.37 9.86 19.76
CA THR A 115 -4.27 8.81 19.26
C THR A 115 -4.79 9.24 17.89
N ILE A 116 -4.42 8.48 16.87
CA ILE A 116 -4.83 8.68 15.48
C ILE A 116 -6.16 7.94 15.27
N PRO A 117 -7.19 8.59 14.71
CA PRO A 117 -8.49 7.96 14.48
C PRO A 117 -8.37 6.79 13.49
N PRO A 118 -9.33 5.84 13.50
CA PRO A 118 -9.34 4.75 12.53
C PRO A 118 -9.74 5.23 11.13
N SER A 119 -9.63 4.29 10.18
CA SER A 119 -10.18 4.38 8.83
C SER A 119 -9.63 5.58 8.03
N ILE A 120 -10.47 6.17 7.17
CA ILE A 120 -10.10 7.29 6.30
C ILE A 120 -9.59 8.48 7.11
N SER A 121 -10.18 8.77 8.27
CA SER A 121 -9.73 9.87 9.13
C SER A 121 -8.28 9.68 9.59
N GLY A 122 -7.88 8.44 9.90
CA GLY A 122 -6.51 8.11 10.25
C GLY A 122 -5.55 8.22 9.07
N CYS A 123 -6.01 7.94 7.85
CA CYS A 123 -5.23 8.15 6.64
C CYS A 123 -4.96 9.64 6.40
N LEU A 124 -5.95 10.49 6.66
CA LEU A 124 -5.87 11.94 6.46
C LEU A 124 -5.13 12.68 7.57
N ASP A 125 -4.80 12.00 8.67
CA ASP A 125 -4.02 12.59 9.76
C ASP A 125 -2.66 13.10 9.24
N PRO A 126 -2.23 14.33 9.63
CA PRO A 126 -0.94 14.88 9.20
C PRO A 126 0.25 13.95 9.40
N ILE A 127 0.24 13.12 10.46
CA ILE A 127 1.33 12.17 10.74
C ILE A 127 1.40 11.03 9.72
N ASN A 128 0.26 10.68 9.13
CA ASN A 128 0.10 9.57 8.18
C ASN A 128 0.12 10.04 6.71
N ARG A 129 0.25 11.35 6.49
CA ARG A 129 0.25 11.95 5.13
C ARG A 129 1.25 11.29 4.19
N TRP A 130 2.48 11.05 4.64
CA TRP A 130 3.55 10.53 3.78
C TRP A 130 3.69 9.02 3.84
N THR A 131 3.32 8.40 4.95
CA THR A 131 3.51 6.96 5.21
C THR A 131 2.30 6.12 4.83
N VAL A 132 1.10 6.70 4.81
CA VAL A 132 -0.17 6.02 4.50
C VAL A 132 -0.86 6.68 3.31
N LEU A 133 -1.22 7.95 3.42
CA LEU A 133 -2.05 8.61 2.40
C LEU A 133 -1.34 8.69 1.05
N ALA A 134 -0.12 9.23 1.02
CA ALA A 134 0.65 9.37 -0.20
C ALA A 134 0.86 8.05 -0.95
N PRO A 135 1.33 6.95 -0.33
CA PRO A 135 1.52 5.70 -1.06
C PRO A 135 0.21 5.04 -1.51
N LEU A 136 -0.84 5.02 -0.66
CA LEU A 136 -2.14 4.45 -1.04
C LEU A 136 -2.81 5.26 -2.16
N ALA A 137 -2.79 6.59 -2.06
CA ALA A 137 -3.32 7.47 -3.10
C ALA A 137 -2.53 7.34 -4.40
N THR A 138 -1.20 7.25 -4.34
CA THR A 138 -0.37 7.05 -5.52
C THR A 138 -0.73 5.76 -6.24
N ASN A 139 -0.79 4.63 -5.53
CA ASN A 139 -1.18 3.35 -6.13
C ASN A 139 -2.60 3.41 -6.72
N TRP A 140 -3.54 4.01 -5.99
CA TRP A 140 -4.91 4.17 -6.45
C TRP A 140 -5.02 5.01 -7.74
N ILE A 141 -4.38 6.18 -7.80
CA ILE A 141 -4.39 7.05 -8.99
C ILE A 141 -3.77 6.31 -10.18
N VAL A 142 -2.64 5.65 -9.97
CA VAL A 142 -1.96 4.85 -11.00
C VAL A 142 -2.89 3.75 -11.53
N ALA A 143 -3.59 3.04 -10.65
CA ALA A 143 -4.50 1.97 -11.02
C ALA A 143 -5.69 2.51 -11.83
N VAL A 144 -6.30 3.61 -11.38
CA VAL A 144 -7.44 4.26 -12.06
C VAL A 144 -7.04 4.78 -13.45
N VAL A 145 -5.88 5.45 -13.56
CA VAL A 145 -5.37 5.94 -14.85
C VAL A 145 -5.12 4.78 -15.81
N ASN A 146 -4.57 3.66 -15.33
CA ASN A 146 -4.40 2.47 -16.14
C ASN A 146 -5.71 1.82 -16.55
N LEU A 147 -6.66 1.72 -15.63
CA LEU A 147 -7.95 1.08 -15.85
C LEU A 147 -8.82 1.86 -16.84
N LEU A 148 -8.89 3.18 -16.68
CA LEU A 148 -9.84 4.02 -17.41
C LEU A 148 -9.24 4.69 -18.66
N TYR A 149 -7.93 4.87 -18.72
CA TYR A 149 -7.29 5.59 -19.82
C TYR A 149 -6.22 4.78 -20.55
N LEU A 150 -5.11 4.44 -19.91
CA LEU A 150 -3.96 3.83 -20.61
C LEU A 150 -4.26 2.43 -21.15
N GLY A 151 -4.98 1.60 -20.40
CA GLY A 151 -5.40 0.26 -20.81
C GLY A 151 -6.32 0.29 -22.04
N PRO A 152 -7.46 1.02 -22.00
CA PRO A 152 -8.33 1.19 -23.16
C PRO A 152 -7.62 1.80 -24.37
N ALA A 153 -6.79 2.83 -24.17
CA ALA A 153 -6.03 3.46 -25.25
C ALA A 153 -5.04 2.49 -25.91
N THR A 154 -4.30 1.71 -25.10
CA THR A 154 -3.37 0.69 -25.59
C THR A 154 -4.11 -0.37 -26.39
N THR A 155 -5.26 -0.85 -25.89
CA THR A 155 -6.09 -1.85 -26.55
C THR A 155 -6.62 -1.35 -27.90
N LYS A 156 -7.04 -0.08 -27.96
CA LYS A 156 -7.45 0.55 -29.22
C LYS A 156 -6.32 0.52 -30.26
N VAL A 157 -5.10 0.91 -29.88
CA VAL A 157 -3.94 0.88 -30.79
C VAL A 157 -3.56 -0.54 -31.18
N MET A 158 -3.71 -1.54 -30.29
CA MET A 158 -3.52 -2.94 -30.65
C MET A 158 -4.50 -3.40 -31.73
N ARG A 159 -5.76 -2.95 -31.69
CA ARG A 159 -6.76 -3.23 -32.74
C ARG A 159 -6.42 -2.53 -34.05
N GLU A 160 -5.99 -1.26 -33.98
CA GLU A 160 -5.53 -0.49 -35.15
C GLU A 160 -4.33 -1.20 -35.82
N ARG A 161 -3.34 -1.63 -35.04
CA ARG A 161 -2.20 -2.43 -35.54
C ARG A 161 -2.70 -3.70 -36.20
N LYS A 162 -3.63 -4.43 -35.57
CA LYS A 162 -4.16 -5.69 -36.13
C LYS A 162 -4.83 -5.49 -37.49
N HIS A 163 -5.57 -4.41 -37.66
CA HIS A 163 -6.15 -4.06 -38.95
C HIS A 163 -5.08 -3.73 -39.99
N GLN A 164 -4.06 -2.97 -39.59
CA GLN A 164 -2.95 -2.62 -40.47
C GLN A 164 -2.13 -3.87 -40.88
N GLU A 165 -1.99 -4.87 -40.02
CA GLU A 165 -1.35 -6.15 -40.37
C GLU A 165 -2.03 -6.84 -41.54
N THR A 166 -3.36 -6.78 -41.62
CA THR A 166 -4.14 -7.35 -42.73
C THR A 166 -3.94 -6.55 -44.01
N ARG A 167 -3.84 -5.22 -43.92
CA ARG A 167 -3.61 -4.34 -45.09
C ARG A 167 -2.21 -4.49 -45.66
N ASP A 168 -1.21 -4.62 -44.78
CA ASP A 168 0.19 -4.73 -45.17
C ASP A 168 0.61 -6.17 -45.50
N GLY A 169 -0.21 -7.18 -45.17
CA GLY A 169 0.16 -8.59 -45.28
C GLY A 169 1.34 -8.99 -44.39
N LYS A 170 1.67 -8.18 -43.39
CA LYS A 170 2.87 -8.29 -42.54
C LYS A 170 2.53 -8.00 -41.09
N LYS A 171 3.08 -8.80 -40.15
CA LYS A 171 2.76 -8.62 -38.74
C LYS A 171 3.52 -7.44 -38.16
N SER A 172 2.91 -6.75 -37.21
CA SER A 172 3.44 -5.53 -36.58
C SER A 172 4.75 -5.72 -35.80
N TYR A 173 5.15 -6.98 -35.58
CA TYR A 173 6.34 -7.37 -34.82
C TYR A 173 7.36 -8.17 -35.65
N ASP A 174 7.13 -8.32 -36.96
CA ASP A 174 8.12 -8.93 -37.87
C ASP A 174 9.28 -7.96 -38.12
N GLN A 175 10.41 -8.46 -38.61
CA GLN A 175 11.57 -7.62 -38.98
C GLN A 175 11.25 -6.73 -40.20
N GLY A 176 11.94 -5.60 -40.31
CA GLY A 176 11.59 -4.48 -41.20
C GLY A 176 11.67 -4.75 -42.71
N PRO A 177 11.40 -3.72 -43.54
CA PRO A 177 10.73 -2.46 -43.20
C PRO A 177 9.22 -2.65 -43.00
N HIS A 178 8.58 -1.75 -42.26
CA HIS A 178 7.12 -1.68 -42.08
C HIS A 178 6.55 -0.51 -42.87
N SER A 179 5.24 -0.49 -43.13
CA SER A 179 4.60 0.69 -43.71
C SER A 179 4.74 1.91 -42.77
N PRO A 180 4.76 3.15 -43.29
CA PRO A 180 4.81 4.35 -42.46
C PRO A 180 3.68 4.41 -41.41
N GLU A 181 2.51 3.87 -41.76
CA GLU A 181 1.37 3.80 -40.86
C GLU A 181 1.58 2.76 -39.75
N MET A 182 2.08 1.56 -40.08
CA MET A 182 2.41 0.56 -39.07
C MET A 182 3.49 1.05 -38.11
N GLU A 183 4.49 1.79 -38.60
CA GLU A 183 5.50 2.39 -37.73
C GLU A 183 4.91 3.43 -36.76
N ARG A 184 4.02 4.29 -37.25
CA ARG A 184 3.31 5.28 -36.42
C ARG A 184 2.53 4.58 -35.31
N LEU A 185 1.83 3.49 -35.64
CA LEU A 185 1.08 2.68 -34.69
C LEU A 185 1.98 1.93 -33.71
N ASN A 186 3.12 1.41 -34.15
CA ASN A 186 4.13 0.76 -33.29
C ASN A 186 4.71 1.74 -32.27
N ARG A 187 5.06 2.97 -32.70
CA ARG A 187 5.52 4.04 -31.80
C ARG A 187 4.46 4.39 -30.77
N LYS A 188 3.21 4.59 -31.20
CA LYS A 188 2.09 4.91 -30.31
C LYS A 188 1.82 3.79 -29.31
N PHE A 189 1.86 2.53 -29.75
CA PHE A 189 1.73 1.36 -28.88
C PHE A 189 2.84 1.33 -27.84
N GLY A 190 4.10 1.49 -28.26
CA GLY A 190 5.26 1.50 -27.36
C GLY A 190 5.15 2.59 -26.29
N ALA A 191 4.73 3.79 -26.67
CA ALA A 191 4.53 4.91 -25.75
C ALA A 191 3.43 4.63 -24.71
N LEU A 192 2.24 4.19 -25.15
CA LEU A 192 1.12 3.92 -24.24
C LEU A 192 1.39 2.73 -23.31
N HIS A 193 1.92 1.63 -23.87
CA HIS A 193 2.27 0.45 -23.10
C HIS A 193 3.39 0.73 -22.10
N GLY A 194 4.44 1.45 -22.53
CA GLY A 194 5.55 1.86 -21.68
C GLY A 194 5.12 2.80 -20.56
N ALA A 195 4.26 3.77 -20.86
CA ALA A 195 3.69 4.66 -19.83
C ALA A 195 2.88 3.85 -18.80
N SER A 196 2.01 2.94 -19.24
CA SER A 196 1.21 2.07 -18.38
C SER A 196 2.08 1.25 -17.43
N ALA A 197 3.09 0.57 -17.97
CA ALA A 197 4.03 -0.23 -17.19
C ALA A 197 4.86 0.63 -16.21
N GLY A 198 5.34 1.78 -16.68
CA GLY A 198 6.16 2.71 -15.90
C GLY A 198 5.41 3.27 -14.69
N ILE A 199 4.20 3.79 -14.89
CA ILE A 199 3.41 4.30 -13.76
C ILE A 199 2.98 3.18 -12.81
N ASN A 200 2.69 1.98 -13.33
CA ASN A 200 2.38 0.81 -12.50
C ASN A 200 3.57 0.43 -11.60
N LEU A 201 4.80 0.53 -12.10
CA LEU A 201 6.00 0.31 -11.30
C LEU A 201 6.12 1.33 -10.15
N VAL A 202 5.80 2.59 -10.40
CA VAL A 202 5.71 3.62 -9.34
C VAL A 202 4.64 3.25 -8.31
N GLY A 203 3.47 2.79 -8.77
CA GLY A 203 2.41 2.30 -7.90
C GLY A 203 2.83 1.10 -7.04
N ILE A 204 3.63 0.18 -7.58
CA ILE A 204 4.22 -0.95 -6.84
C ILE A 204 5.22 -0.46 -5.80
N ALA A 205 6.12 0.46 -6.17
CA ALA A 205 7.09 1.02 -5.24
C ALA A 205 6.39 1.73 -4.06
N ALA A 206 5.28 2.44 -4.33
CA ALA A 206 4.46 3.09 -3.31
C ALA A 206 3.86 2.09 -2.31
N ILE A 207 3.30 0.96 -2.77
CA ILE A 207 2.75 -0.05 -1.84
C ILE A 207 3.84 -0.80 -1.09
N VAL A 208 5.03 -1.01 -1.69
CA VAL A 208 6.20 -1.55 -0.96
C VAL A 208 6.62 -0.60 0.15
N TYR A 209 6.64 0.72 -0.13
CA TYR A 209 6.93 1.73 0.88
C TYR A 209 5.90 1.72 2.02
N TYR A 210 4.60 1.64 1.71
CA TYR A 210 3.54 1.43 2.70
C TYR A 210 3.73 0.14 3.52
N GLY A 211 4.31 -0.91 2.92
CA GLY A 211 4.67 -2.14 3.61
C GLY A 211 5.62 -1.97 4.79
N PHE A 212 6.62 -1.09 4.66
CA PHE A 212 7.53 -0.81 5.77
C PHE A 212 6.81 -0.14 6.94
N TYR A 213 5.87 0.76 6.65
CA TYR A 213 5.00 1.35 7.65
C TYR A 213 4.16 0.30 8.37
N LEU A 214 3.54 -0.61 7.61
CA LEU A 214 2.68 -1.65 8.17
C LEU A 214 3.50 -2.62 9.05
N GLY A 215 4.67 -3.05 8.57
CA GLY A 215 5.56 -3.96 9.29
C GLY A 215 6.07 -3.38 10.61
N ALA A 216 6.41 -2.08 10.64
CA ALA A 216 6.84 -1.39 11.86
C ALA A 216 5.78 -1.32 12.96
N ARG A 217 4.50 -1.56 12.63
CA ARG A 217 3.38 -1.56 13.58
C ARG A 217 2.86 -2.94 13.95
N MET A 218 3.39 -3.99 13.31
CA MET A 218 3.09 -5.39 13.62
C MET A 218 4.07 -6.00 14.63
N ILE A 219 5.25 -5.41 14.78
CA ILE A 219 6.34 -5.82 15.69
C ILE A 219 6.28 -5.00 16.98
#